data_AF-A0A2G6L163-F1
#
_entry.id   AF-A0A2G6L163-F1
#
_cell.length_a   1.000
_cell.length_b   1.000
_cell.length_c   1.000
_cell.angle_alpha   90.00
_cell.angle_beta   90.00
_cell.angle_gamma   90.00
#
_symmetry.space_group_name_H-M   'P 1'
#
loop_
_entity.id
_entity.type
_entity.pdbx_description
1 polymer ?
#
loop_
_entity_poly.entity_id
_entity_poly.type
_entity_poly.pdbx_seq_one_letter_code
_entity_poly.pdbx_strand_id
1 'polypeptide(L)'
;MKVRFALFVFVTLLLLTGRAHAGNDCASVGVRPFADATPVYVHEAGVHRIFTKKWAASAGMKRYFDQQKQLFNVLKNQQPPEDGKAQLKFGAVGDIMRLPSHQPEFVGEALKEYLETLDLLTGNLETLISSRYPLPPESLFLMNSDPSVLTAFRNDQGWNYFSLISTANNHTYDFGDAAISDTLKVLRKEGVFQSGVQEMAGQKPYVVVEKNGIKIGYYAITTFVNDIKALENSDLHFNPMVKGIEALPFSEWKSVCDIDLSDTDKVLKQMAHDGADIRIISIHWGMEQEMYPRAVQLDIAHELVKQG
;
A
#
# COMPACT_ATOMS: atom_id res chain seq x y z
N MET A 1 1.38 2.25 -26.13
CA MET A 1 2.35 2.46 -25.03
C MET A 1 1.58 2.29 -23.73
N LYS A 2 1.72 1.16 -23.04
CA LYS A 2 0.86 0.79 -21.90
C LYS A 2 1.69 -0.16 -21.00
N VAL A 3 1.87 0.19 -19.74
CA VAL A 3 2.65 -0.53 -18.71
C VAL A 3 1.68 -1.28 -17.79
N ARG A 4 1.91 -2.45 -17.17
CA ARG A 4 1.11 -3.00 -16.03
C ARG A 4 2.00 -4.02 -15.25
N PHE A 5 2.13 -3.99 -13.92
CA PHE A 5 1.50 -4.94 -12.96
C PHE A 5 2.32 -5.88 -12.03
N ALA A 6 2.66 -5.51 -10.77
CA ALA A 6 2.92 -6.46 -9.65
C ALA A 6 2.17 -6.09 -8.33
N LEU A 7 1.83 -7.10 -7.51
CA LEU A 7 1.03 -7.10 -6.26
C LEU A 7 1.77 -7.91 -5.13
N PHE A 8 1.48 -7.60 -3.84
CA PHE A 8 1.75 -8.28 -2.52
C PHE A 8 2.83 -7.63 -1.60
N VAL A 9 2.65 -7.35 -0.29
CA VAL A 9 2.22 -8.17 0.91
C VAL A 9 1.56 -7.30 2.04
N PHE A 10 0.51 -7.83 2.70
CA PHE A 10 -0.31 -7.39 3.88
C PHE A 10 -0.79 -5.93 4.02
N VAL A 11 -0.21 -5.02 3.27
CA VAL A 11 -0.92 -3.93 2.63
C VAL A 11 -1.11 -4.37 1.19
N THR A 12 -2.35 -4.50 0.73
CA THR A 12 -2.57 -4.90 -0.66
C THR A 12 -2.35 -3.67 -1.53
N LEU A 13 -1.19 -3.67 -2.17
CA LEU A 13 -0.84 -2.66 -3.13
C LEU A 13 -1.30 -3.05 -4.53
N LEU A 14 -2.31 -2.35 -5.04
CA LEU A 14 -2.87 -2.56 -6.36
C LEU A 14 -2.30 -1.52 -7.31
N LEU A 15 -1.50 -2.00 -8.24
CA LEU A 15 -0.89 -1.18 -9.27
C LEU A 15 -1.87 -1.21 -10.49
N LEU A 16 -2.20 -0.04 -11.05
CA LEU A 16 -3.32 0.28 -11.95
C LEU A 16 -2.92 1.17 -13.16
N THR A 17 -3.30 0.79 -14.38
CA THR A 17 -2.82 1.33 -15.66
C THR A 17 -3.91 1.07 -16.67
N GLY A 18 -4.13 1.98 -17.61
CA GLY A 18 -5.09 1.82 -18.70
C GLY A 18 -6.40 2.58 -18.49
N ARG A 19 -7.16 2.77 -19.57
CA ARG A 19 -8.40 3.57 -19.53
C ARG A 19 -9.48 2.81 -18.77
N ALA A 20 -10.11 3.48 -17.81
CA ALA A 20 -11.30 2.99 -17.11
C ALA A 20 -12.36 2.56 -18.14
N HIS A 21 -12.81 1.32 -18.05
CA HIS A 21 -14.01 0.85 -18.75
C HIS A 21 -15.11 0.70 -17.72
N ALA A 22 -16.09 1.61 -17.77
CA ALA A 22 -17.30 1.53 -16.98
C ALA A 22 -18.19 0.42 -17.56
N GLY A 23 -18.15 -0.76 -16.94
CA GLY A 23 -19.14 -1.81 -17.11
C GLY A 23 -19.68 -2.18 -15.74
N ASN A 24 -20.96 -1.90 -15.48
CA ASN A 24 -21.63 -2.11 -14.19
C ASN A 24 -21.97 -3.58 -13.88
N ASP A 25 -21.30 -4.55 -14.49
CA ASP A 25 -21.63 -5.96 -14.31
C ASP A 25 -20.76 -6.58 -13.21
N CYS A 26 -21.23 -6.45 -11.97
CA CYS A 26 -20.74 -7.24 -10.84
C CYS A 26 -21.24 -8.70 -10.98
N ALA A 27 -20.60 -9.46 -11.85
CA ALA A 27 -20.87 -10.88 -11.99
C ALA A 27 -19.62 -11.69 -11.63
N SER A 28 -19.83 -12.81 -10.93
CA SER A 28 -18.84 -13.87 -10.74
C SER A 28 -18.53 -14.48 -12.11
N VAL A 29 -17.57 -13.90 -12.84
CA VAL A 29 -17.23 -14.36 -14.18
C VAL A 29 -15.77 -14.76 -14.19
N GLY A 30 -15.53 -16.03 -14.55
CA GLY A 30 -14.20 -16.55 -14.79
C GLY A 30 -13.39 -15.62 -15.69
N VAL A 31 -12.08 -15.57 -15.42
CA VAL A 31 -11.09 -14.73 -16.09
C VAL A 31 -11.31 -14.76 -17.60
N ARG A 32 -11.99 -13.75 -18.16
CA ARG A 32 -12.05 -13.59 -19.60
C ARG A 32 -10.68 -13.13 -20.07
N PRO A 33 -10.13 -13.68 -21.16
CA PRO A 33 -8.87 -13.22 -21.70
C PRO A 33 -9.03 -11.75 -22.09
N PHE A 34 -8.20 -10.87 -21.52
CA PHE A 34 -8.13 -9.47 -21.94
C PHE A 34 -7.54 -9.42 -23.35
N ALA A 35 -8.41 -9.32 -24.38
CA ALA A 35 -8.00 -9.33 -25.78
C ALA A 35 -7.11 -8.13 -26.19
N ASP A 36 -7.11 -7.06 -25.38
CA ASP A 36 -6.41 -5.79 -25.67
C ASP A 36 -5.42 -5.33 -24.57
N ALA A 37 -4.97 -6.25 -23.71
CA ALA A 37 -4.03 -5.94 -22.63
C ALA A 37 -2.56 -5.94 -23.11
N THR A 38 -1.75 -5.08 -22.49
CA THR A 38 -0.32 -4.94 -22.83
C THR A 38 0.55 -5.92 -22.03
N PRO A 39 1.58 -6.54 -22.64
CA PRO A 39 2.41 -7.52 -21.94
C PRO A 39 3.18 -6.93 -20.76
N VAL A 40 3.31 -7.72 -19.69
CA VAL A 40 3.94 -7.39 -18.41
C VAL A 40 5.15 -8.27 -18.19
N TYR A 41 6.26 -7.71 -17.70
CA TYR A 41 7.47 -8.43 -17.34
C TYR A 41 7.80 -8.13 -15.86
N VAL A 42 7.78 -9.15 -14.99
CA VAL A 42 8.15 -9.02 -13.57
C VAL A 42 9.61 -9.41 -13.43
N HIS A 43 10.49 -8.41 -13.31
CA HIS A 43 11.94 -8.62 -13.31
C HIS A 43 12.47 -9.22 -12.01
N GLU A 44 11.86 -8.89 -10.87
CA GLU A 44 12.23 -9.46 -9.59
C GLU A 44 11.05 -9.44 -8.62
N ALA A 45 10.77 -10.60 -8.01
CA ALA A 45 9.82 -10.75 -6.91
C ALA A 45 10.49 -11.58 -5.81
N GLY A 46 11.09 -10.91 -4.82
CA GLY A 46 11.69 -11.54 -3.64
C GLY A 46 10.67 -11.61 -2.51
N VAL A 47 10.40 -12.80 -1.97
CA VAL A 47 9.67 -12.93 -0.71
C VAL A 47 10.70 -13.13 0.39
N HIS A 48 11.05 -12.06 1.10
CA HIS A 48 11.87 -12.14 2.30
C HIS A 48 10.96 -12.46 3.49
N ARG A 49 10.97 -13.74 3.90
CA ARG A 49 10.16 -14.26 5.01
C ARG A 49 10.91 -14.06 6.32
N ILE A 50 10.42 -13.15 7.16
CA ILE A 50 10.74 -13.10 8.58
C ILE A 50 9.53 -13.68 9.31
N PHE A 51 9.66 -14.85 9.94
CA PHE A 51 8.52 -15.61 10.47
C PHE A 51 8.52 -15.75 11.99
N THR A 52 7.35 -15.53 12.59
CA THR A 52 6.77 -16.35 13.68
C THR A 52 5.22 -16.31 13.64
N LYS A 53 4.56 -16.81 12.57
CA LYS A 53 3.09 -17.01 12.61
C LYS A 53 2.66 -18.34 11.97
N LYS A 54 1.72 -19.04 12.63
CA LYS A 54 1.05 -20.29 12.19
C LYS A 54 -0.44 -20.02 12.09
N TRP A 55 -1.10 -20.39 10.98
CA TRP A 55 -2.46 -20.94 10.89
C TRP A 55 -2.79 -21.33 9.43
N ALA A 56 -3.85 -22.13 9.23
CA ALA A 56 -4.06 -23.01 8.08
C ALA A 56 -4.81 -22.35 6.89
N ALA A 57 -4.13 -22.23 5.75
CA ALA A 57 -4.80 -21.97 4.47
C ALA A 57 -5.37 -23.24 3.83
N SER A 58 -6.46 -23.09 3.07
CA SER A 58 -7.03 -24.18 2.27
C SER A 58 -6.01 -24.70 1.25
N ALA A 59 -6.13 -25.96 0.85
CA ALA A 59 -5.27 -26.54 -0.17
C ALA A 59 -5.36 -25.77 -1.51
N GLY A 60 -6.53 -25.22 -1.82
CA GLY A 60 -6.75 -24.37 -3.00
C GLY A 60 -5.97 -23.05 -2.92
N MET A 61 -6.02 -22.36 -1.78
CA MET A 61 -5.28 -21.11 -1.57
C MET A 61 -3.76 -21.33 -1.61
N LYS A 62 -3.27 -22.40 -0.96
CA LYS A 62 -1.85 -22.77 -1.05
C LYS A 62 -1.41 -23.02 -2.49
N ARG A 63 -2.21 -23.79 -3.24
CA ARG A 63 -1.95 -24.10 -4.65
C ARG A 63 -1.94 -22.84 -5.52
N TYR A 64 -2.89 -21.93 -5.31
CA TYR A 64 -2.94 -20.65 -6.02
C TYR A 64 -1.64 -19.85 -5.84
N PHE A 65 -1.18 -19.69 -4.60
CA PHE A 65 0.06 -18.96 -4.32
C PHE A 65 1.32 -19.71 -4.76
N ASP A 66 1.31 -21.04 -4.75
CA ASP A 66 2.44 -21.82 -5.30
C ASP A 66 2.53 -21.68 -6.82
N GLN A 67 1.39 -21.62 -7.53
CA GLN A 67 1.35 -21.28 -8.95
C GLN A 67 1.86 -19.86 -9.22
N GLN A 68 1.49 -18.89 -8.37
CA GLN A 68 2.03 -17.53 -8.47
C GLN A 68 3.55 -17.50 -8.28
N LYS A 69 4.11 -18.25 -7.31
CA LYS A 69 5.57 -18.36 -7.15
C LYS A 69 6.25 -18.90 -8.40
N GLN A 70 5.66 -19.92 -9.03
CA GLN A 70 6.18 -20.46 -10.29
C GLN A 70 6.13 -19.42 -11.40
N LEU A 71 5.00 -18.70 -11.54
CA LEU A 71 4.88 -17.58 -12.48
C LEU A 71 5.96 -16.53 -12.23
N PHE A 72 6.16 -16.10 -10.98
CA PHE A 72 7.20 -15.12 -10.64
C PHE A 72 8.62 -15.61 -10.96
N ASN A 73 8.91 -16.90 -10.74
CA ASN A 73 10.20 -17.47 -11.13
C ASN A 73 10.42 -17.48 -12.65
N VAL A 74 9.35 -17.68 -13.44
CA VAL A 74 9.43 -17.57 -14.90
C VAL A 74 9.66 -16.13 -15.33
N LEU A 75 8.94 -15.17 -14.73
CA LEU A 75 9.05 -13.76 -15.07
C LEU A 75 10.42 -13.19 -14.69
N LYS A 76 11.02 -13.61 -13.56
CA LYS A 76 12.39 -13.23 -13.15
C LYS A 76 13.45 -13.47 -14.21
N ASN A 77 13.26 -14.49 -15.05
CA ASN A 77 14.23 -14.87 -16.07
C ASN A 77 14.02 -14.11 -17.40
N GLN A 78 13.09 -13.15 -17.45
CA GLN A 78 12.85 -12.32 -18.63
C GLN A 78 13.60 -10.99 -18.52
N GLN A 79 14.48 -10.73 -19.48
CA GLN A 79 15.11 -9.42 -19.63
C GLN A 79 14.11 -8.42 -20.24
N PRO A 80 14.08 -7.17 -19.76
CA PRO A 80 13.28 -6.13 -20.39
C PRO A 80 13.75 -5.91 -21.83
N PRO A 81 12.85 -5.59 -22.77
CA PRO A 81 13.26 -5.20 -24.11
C PRO A 81 14.20 -3.99 -24.05
N GLU A 82 15.36 -4.06 -24.70
CA GLU A 82 16.25 -2.91 -24.91
C GLU A 82 15.69 -2.01 -26.03
N ASP A 83 14.52 -1.43 -25.82
CA ASP A 83 13.84 -0.60 -26.81
C ASP A 83 13.82 0.90 -26.46
N GLY A 84 14.60 1.31 -25.46
CA GLY A 84 14.77 2.71 -25.04
C GLY A 84 13.54 3.30 -24.33
N LYS A 85 12.55 2.49 -23.93
CA LYS A 85 11.42 2.95 -23.13
C LYS A 85 11.82 3.21 -21.67
N ALA A 86 11.12 4.16 -21.04
CA ALA A 86 11.25 4.44 -19.62
C ALA A 86 10.97 3.18 -18.77
N GLN A 87 11.83 2.93 -17.78
CA GLN A 87 11.75 1.80 -16.87
C GLN A 87 11.66 2.30 -15.42
N LEU A 88 11.00 1.53 -14.57
CA LEU A 88 10.85 1.79 -13.14
C LEU A 88 11.02 0.49 -12.35
N LYS A 89 11.97 0.48 -11.42
CA LYS A 89 12.10 -0.54 -10.37
C LYS A 89 11.35 -0.06 -9.14
N PHE A 90 10.24 -0.73 -8.87
CA PHE A 90 9.34 -0.39 -7.78
C PHE A 90 9.44 -1.44 -6.67
N GLY A 91 9.58 -0.99 -5.42
CA GLY A 91 9.51 -1.81 -4.23
C GLY A 91 8.33 -1.42 -3.34
N ALA A 92 7.73 -2.42 -2.69
CA ALA A 92 6.75 -2.22 -1.64
C ALA A 92 7.12 -3.08 -0.43
N VAL A 93 7.08 -2.47 0.75
CA VAL A 93 7.12 -3.20 2.02
C VAL A 93 5.74 -3.14 2.67
N GLY A 94 5.47 -4.09 3.56
CA GLY A 94 4.24 -4.08 4.34
C GLY A 94 4.28 -3.04 5.46
N ASP A 95 3.74 -3.41 6.61
CA ASP A 95 3.61 -2.50 7.75
C ASP A 95 4.97 -2.20 8.40
N ILE A 96 5.27 -0.92 8.47
CA ILE A 96 6.37 -0.35 9.23
C ILE A 96 5.84 -0.17 10.65
N MET A 97 6.02 -1.24 11.43
CA MET A 97 5.51 -1.35 12.79
C MET A 97 6.31 -0.49 13.78
N ARG A 98 5.72 -0.33 14.97
CA ARG A 98 6.27 0.45 16.06
C ARG A 98 7.74 0.12 16.40
N LEU A 99 8.56 1.16 16.47
CA LEU A 99 9.91 1.13 17.00
C LEU A 99 9.97 1.96 18.30
N PRO A 100 9.97 1.32 19.48
CA PRO A 100 9.75 2.01 20.76
C PRO A 100 10.95 2.86 21.22
N SER A 101 12.13 2.63 20.65
CA SER A 101 13.38 3.25 21.09
C SER A 101 14.22 3.68 19.89
N HIS A 102 15.08 4.67 20.12
CA HIS A 102 16.01 5.15 19.11
C HIS A 102 16.95 4.04 18.64
N GLN A 103 16.80 3.62 17.40
CA GLN A 103 17.62 2.60 16.74
C GLN A 103 17.93 3.09 15.31
N PRO A 104 18.96 3.91 15.10
CA PRO A 104 19.25 4.49 13.78
C PRO A 104 19.87 3.48 12.78
N GLU A 105 20.31 2.32 13.27
CA GLU A 105 21.12 1.35 12.49
C GLU A 105 20.44 -0.02 12.34
N PHE A 106 19.11 -0.14 12.55
CA PHE A 106 18.44 -1.44 12.38
C PHE A 106 18.32 -1.88 10.91
N VAL A 107 18.48 -0.95 9.96
CA VAL A 107 18.51 -1.24 8.52
C VAL A 107 19.95 -1.57 8.13
N GLY A 108 20.24 -2.84 7.92
CA GLY A 108 21.58 -3.31 7.57
C GLY A 108 22.02 -2.91 6.15
N GLU A 109 23.34 -2.83 5.93
CA GLU A 109 23.95 -2.36 4.68
C GLU A 109 23.50 -3.15 3.44
N ALA A 110 23.44 -4.48 3.52
CA ALA A 110 22.98 -5.31 2.39
C ALA A 110 21.53 -4.97 1.96
N LEU A 111 20.67 -4.55 2.90
CA LEU A 111 19.33 -4.09 2.57
C LEU A 111 19.39 -2.70 1.92
N LYS A 112 20.20 -1.77 2.45
CA LYS A 112 20.37 -0.44 1.85
C LYS A 112 20.90 -0.53 0.41
N GLU A 113 21.90 -1.38 0.16
CA GLU A 113 22.42 -1.65 -1.19
C GLU A 113 21.31 -2.12 -2.14
N TYR A 114 20.42 -3.00 -1.67
CA TYR A 114 19.26 -3.42 -2.45
C TYR A 114 18.26 -2.28 -2.69
N LEU A 115 17.92 -1.50 -1.65
CA LEU A 115 16.99 -0.39 -1.75
C LEU A 115 17.48 0.73 -2.69
N GLU A 116 18.80 0.96 -2.76
CA GLU A 116 19.43 1.91 -3.69
C GLU A 116 19.20 1.50 -5.17
N THR A 117 18.92 0.23 -5.44
CA THR A 117 18.59 -0.23 -6.79
C THR A 117 17.17 0.12 -7.23
N LEU A 118 16.31 0.56 -6.31
CA LEU A 118 14.91 0.90 -6.57
C LEU A 118 14.76 2.38 -6.96
N ASP A 119 13.92 2.64 -7.95
CA ASP A 119 13.54 4.01 -8.33
C ASP A 119 12.47 4.61 -7.40
N LEU A 120 11.64 3.72 -6.82
CA LEU A 120 10.54 4.07 -5.95
C LEU A 120 10.30 2.98 -4.91
N LEU A 121 10.27 3.36 -3.64
CA LEU A 121 9.89 2.49 -2.52
C LEU A 121 8.63 3.03 -1.83
N THR A 122 7.71 2.14 -1.48
CA THR A 122 6.55 2.45 -0.65
C THR A 122 6.36 1.49 0.51
N GLY A 123 5.61 1.92 1.52
CA GLY A 123 5.20 1.10 2.66
C GLY A 123 3.99 1.69 3.38
N ASN A 124 3.53 1.01 4.43
CA ASN A 124 2.48 1.51 5.31
C ASN A 124 3.07 1.85 6.68
N LEU A 125 2.97 3.11 7.10
CA LEU A 125 3.46 3.55 8.39
C LEU A 125 2.38 3.28 9.45
N GLU A 126 2.36 2.07 9.98
CA GLU A 126 1.41 1.60 11.00
C GLU A 126 1.86 1.98 12.42
N THR A 127 2.25 3.24 12.57
CA THR A 127 2.64 3.86 13.83
C THR A 127 2.65 5.37 13.66
N LEU A 128 2.34 6.10 14.72
CA LEU A 128 2.60 7.54 14.76
C LEU A 128 4.07 7.82 15.10
N ILE A 129 4.51 9.05 14.84
CA ILE A 129 5.83 9.56 15.20
C ILE A 129 5.65 10.94 15.85
N SER A 130 5.60 10.96 17.17
CA SER A 130 5.51 12.20 17.94
C SER A 130 6.23 12.08 19.28
N SER A 131 7.15 13.00 19.55
CA SER A 131 7.81 13.11 20.86
C SER A 131 6.87 13.57 21.98
N ARG A 132 5.67 14.07 21.64
CA ARG A 132 4.66 14.53 22.62
C ARG A 132 3.92 13.38 23.32
N TYR A 133 3.93 12.19 22.72
CA TYR A 133 3.14 11.04 23.18
C TYR A 133 4.05 9.83 23.45
N PRO A 134 5.04 9.94 24.36
CA PRO A 134 5.95 8.83 24.63
C PRO A 134 5.17 7.62 25.14
N LEU A 135 5.53 6.44 24.65
CA LEU A 135 4.96 5.18 25.08
C LEU A 135 6.01 4.32 25.79
N PRO A 136 5.63 3.63 26.87
CA PRO A 136 6.53 2.64 27.46
C PRO A 136 6.82 1.51 26.46
N PRO A 137 8.02 0.90 26.47
CA PRO A 137 8.35 -0.20 25.56
C PRO A 137 7.29 -1.31 25.53
N GLU A 138 6.62 -1.56 26.66
CA GLU A 138 5.61 -2.58 26.86
C GLU A 138 4.21 -2.23 26.31
N SER A 139 4.02 -1.05 25.70
CA SER A 139 2.73 -0.73 25.05
C SER A 139 2.40 -1.74 23.96
N LEU A 140 1.27 -2.43 24.12
CA LEU A 140 0.83 -3.52 23.24
C LEU A 140 -0.18 -3.08 22.17
N PHE A 141 -0.91 -1.97 22.41
CA PHE A 141 -2.05 -1.58 21.58
C PHE A 141 -1.91 -0.20 20.94
N LEU A 142 -1.24 0.73 21.62
CA LEU A 142 -0.97 2.06 21.06
C LEU A 142 0.39 2.06 20.35
N MET A 143 0.43 2.68 19.18
CA MET A 143 1.58 2.74 18.28
C MET A 143 2.08 4.17 18.13
N ASN A 144 3.23 4.43 18.75
CA ASN A 144 4.03 5.63 18.52
C ASN A 144 5.50 5.25 18.60
N SER A 145 6.28 5.78 17.65
CA SER A 145 7.66 5.37 17.39
C SER A 145 8.65 6.52 17.54
N ASP A 146 9.89 6.15 17.83
CA ASP A 146 11.03 7.04 17.62
C ASP A 146 11.16 7.38 16.13
N PRO A 147 11.54 8.62 15.75
CA PRO A 147 11.76 8.99 14.36
C PRO A 147 12.76 8.10 13.61
N SER A 148 13.64 7.37 14.32
CA SER A 148 14.56 6.42 13.70
C SER A 148 13.87 5.33 12.89
N VAL A 149 12.57 5.06 13.13
CA VAL A 149 11.77 4.15 12.31
C VAL A 149 11.75 4.55 10.82
N LEU A 150 11.85 5.85 10.54
CA LEU A 150 12.00 6.38 9.17
C LEU A 150 13.44 6.75 8.85
N THR A 151 14.18 7.40 9.76
CA THR A 151 15.51 7.93 9.42
C THR A 151 16.57 6.84 9.22
N ALA A 152 16.36 5.62 9.71
CA ALA A 152 17.25 4.48 9.44
C ALA A 152 17.27 4.08 7.96
N PHE A 153 16.25 4.47 7.18
CA PHE A 153 16.16 4.26 5.74
C PHE A 153 16.79 5.40 4.92
N ARG A 154 17.70 6.17 5.51
CA ARG A 154 18.47 7.16 4.74
C ARG A 154 19.68 6.51 4.08
N ASN A 155 19.98 6.95 2.86
CA ASN A 155 21.26 6.69 2.22
C ASN A 155 22.35 7.63 2.76
N ASP A 156 23.59 7.44 2.31
CA ASP A 156 24.76 8.21 2.76
C ASP A 156 24.66 9.72 2.44
N GLN A 157 23.78 10.10 1.51
CA GLN A 157 23.51 11.49 1.16
C GLN A 157 22.42 12.12 2.04
N GLY A 158 21.81 11.34 2.93
CA GLY A 158 20.74 11.76 3.83
C GLY A 158 19.34 11.70 3.21
N TRP A 159 19.19 11.20 1.98
CA TRP A 159 17.89 11.00 1.34
C TRP A 159 17.22 9.72 1.84
N ASN A 160 15.92 9.77 2.10
CA ASN A 160 15.17 8.59 2.49
C ASN A 160 14.88 7.69 1.27
N TYR A 161 15.03 6.37 1.42
CA TYR A 161 14.67 5.41 0.39
C TYR A 161 13.16 5.41 0.11
N PHE A 162 12.32 5.67 1.11
CA PHE A 162 10.88 5.77 0.91
C PHE A 162 10.52 7.00 0.08
N SER A 163 9.77 6.77 -0.99
CA SER A 163 9.20 7.85 -1.81
C SER A 163 7.75 8.12 -1.45
N LEU A 164 7.00 7.06 -1.11
CA LEU A 164 5.55 7.10 -0.88
C LEU A 164 5.21 6.30 0.39
N ILE A 165 4.43 6.87 1.31
CA ILE A 165 3.98 6.18 2.51
C ILE A 165 2.46 6.24 2.63
N SER A 166 1.85 5.10 2.97
CA SER A 166 0.48 5.05 3.45
C SER A 166 0.44 5.44 4.92
N THR A 167 -0.43 6.41 5.23
CA THR A 167 -0.85 6.75 6.60
C THR A 167 -2.30 6.33 6.86
N ALA A 168 -2.92 5.60 5.92
CA ALA A 168 -4.25 5.05 6.08
C ALA A 168 -4.17 3.63 6.63
N ASN A 169 -4.24 3.50 7.95
CA ASN A 169 -4.26 2.22 8.64
C ASN A 169 -5.02 2.36 9.94
N ASN A 170 -5.11 1.27 10.70
CA ASN A 170 -5.94 1.25 11.89
C ASN A 170 -5.34 2.00 13.08
N HIS A 171 -4.02 2.24 13.07
CA HIS A 171 -3.28 2.94 14.11
C HIS A 171 -3.10 4.44 13.86
N THR A 172 -3.60 4.97 12.74
CA THR A 172 -3.53 6.41 12.42
C THR A 172 -4.11 7.29 13.52
N TYR A 173 -5.16 6.81 14.21
CA TYR A 173 -5.90 7.53 15.24
C TYR A 173 -5.66 6.99 16.66
N ASP A 174 -4.53 6.31 16.91
CA ASP A 174 -4.15 5.90 18.27
C ASP A 174 -3.94 7.10 19.21
N PHE A 175 -3.64 8.26 18.64
CA PHE A 175 -3.60 9.55 19.31
C PHE A 175 -4.31 10.60 18.43
N GLY A 176 -4.62 11.76 19.03
CA GLY A 176 -5.32 12.84 18.32
C GLY A 176 -4.46 13.56 17.27
N ASP A 177 -5.10 14.52 16.58
CA ASP A 177 -4.57 15.29 15.44
C ASP A 177 -3.18 15.86 15.61
N ALA A 178 -2.81 16.20 16.85
CA ALA A 178 -1.46 16.65 17.17
C ALA A 178 -0.41 15.58 16.82
N ALA A 179 -0.59 14.32 17.22
CA ALA A 179 0.37 13.26 16.90
C ALA A 179 0.43 12.97 15.39
N ILE A 180 -0.73 13.00 14.73
CA ILE A 180 -0.84 12.83 13.28
C ILE A 180 -0.08 13.94 12.56
N SER A 181 -0.30 15.20 12.96
CA SER A 181 0.38 16.37 12.39
C SER A 181 1.90 16.32 12.58
N ASP A 182 2.38 15.82 13.73
CA ASP A 182 3.82 15.60 13.93
C ASP A 182 4.37 14.53 12.99
N THR A 183 3.63 13.43 12.81
CA THR A 183 3.98 12.35 11.88
C THR A 183 4.10 12.89 10.46
N LEU A 184 3.11 13.68 10.01
CA LEU A 184 3.13 14.34 8.70
C LEU A 184 4.31 15.32 8.56
N LYS A 185 4.67 16.05 9.61
CA LYS A 185 5.87 16.92 9.61
C LYS A 185 7.16 16.11 9.48
N VAL A 186 7.27 14.97 10.15
CA VAL A 186 8.44 14.07 10.01
C VAL A 186 8.53 13.58 8.57
N LEU A 187 7.44 13.06 7.99
CA LEU A 187 7.41 12.61 6.60
C LEU A 187 7.84 13.71 5.62
N ARG A 188 7.32 14.93 5.79
CA ARG A 188 7.74 16.10 4.98
C ARG A 188 9.23 16.42 5.13
N LYS A 189 9.77 16.34 6.35
CA LYS A 189 11.20 16.58 6.62
C LYS A 189 12.09 15.51 5.98
N GLU A 190 11.62 14.27 5.90
CA GLU A 190 12.30 13.16 5.23
C GLU A 190 12.16 13.20 3.69
N GLY A 191 11.39 14.13 3.13
CA GLY A 191 11.12 14.19 1.70
C GLY A 191 10.20 13.06 1.21
N VAL A 192 9.47 12.42 2.11
CA VAL A 192 8.58 11.29 1.82
C VAL A 192 7.17 11.81 1.57
N PHE A 193 6.63 11.54 0.38
CA PHE A 193 5.23 11.85 0.08
C PHE A 193 4.32 10.82 0.75
N GLN A 194 3.09 11.23 1.07
CA GLN A 194 2.15 10.34 1.74
C GLN A 194 0.73 10.51 1.24
N SER A 195 -0.07 9.46 1.41
CA SER A 195 -1.53 9.47 1.24
C SER A 195 -2.18 8.76 2.42
N GLY A 196 -3.40 9.15 2.77
CA GLY A 196 -4.18 8.59 3.87
C GLY A 196 -4.82 9.66 4.74
N VAL A 197 -3.99 10.46 5.43
CA VAL A 197 -4.44 11.59 6.26
C VAL A 197 -3.80 12.90 5.81
N GLN A 198 -4.53 14.02 5.86
CA GLN A 198 -4.12 15.32 5.33
C GLN A 198 -4.46 16.46 6.29
N GLU A 199 -3.59 17.47 6.37
CA GLU A 199 -3.77 18.62 7.28
C GLU A 199 -4.91 19.56 6.88
N MET A 200 -5.28 19.60 5.59
CA MET A 200 -6.30 20.52 5.09
C MET A 200 -7.32 19.80 4.23
N ALA A 201 -8.61 20.03 4.52
CA ALA A 201 -9.70 19.65 3.63
C ALA A 201 -9.54 20.33 2.27
N GLY A 202 -9.79 19.59 1.19
CA GLY A 202 -9.68 20.07 -0.19
C GLY A 202 -8.33 19.82 -0.87
N GLN A 203 -7.34 19.30 -0.15
CA GLN A 203 -6.19 18.66 -0.80
C GLN A 203 -6.66 17.37 -1.51
N LYS A 204 -5.94 16.98 -2.58
CA LYS A 204 -6.26 15.77 -3.33
C LYS A 204 -6.01 14.55 -2.44
N PRO A 205 -6.89 13.54 -2.43
CA PRO A 205 -6.75 12.36 -1.59
C PRO A 205 -5.55 11.46 -1.95
N TYR A 206 -4.86 11.77 -3.05
CA TYR A 206 -3.70 11.07 -3.57
C TYR A 206 -2.57 12.05 -3.88
N VAL A 207 -1.37 11.51 -4.06
CA VAL A 207 -0.20 12.24 -4.57
C VAL A 207 0.17 11.77 -5.97
N VAL A 208 0.79 12.63 -6.78
CA VAL A 208 1.37 12.24 -8.06
C VAL A 208 2.85 12.61 -8.04
N VAL A 209 3.71 11.62 -8.25
CA VAL A 209 5.17 11.79 -8.33
C VAL A 209 5.65 11.36 -9.71
N GLU A 210 6.80 11.87 -10.16
CA GLU A 210 7.39 11.49 -11.44
C GLU A 210 8.78 10.87 -11.22
N LYS A 211 9.01 9.70 -11.81
CA LYS A 211 10.29 8.99 -11.79
C LYS A 211 10.59 8.44 -13.18
N ASN A 212 11.79 8.71 -13.69
CA ASN A 212 12.22 8.28 -15.03
C ASN A 212 11.22 8.66 -16.15
N GLY A 213 10.55 9.82 -16.03
CA GLY A 213 9.53 10.29 -16.97
C GLY A 213 8.18 9.56 -16.87
N ILE A 214 7.96 8.75 -15.84
CA ILE A 214 6.71 8.03 -15.56
C ILE A 214 6.01 8.71 -14.38
N LYS A 215 4.77 9.16 -14.59
CA LYS A 215 3.94 9.74 -13.53
C LYS A 215 3.20 8.65 -12.77
N ILE A 216 3.40 8.62 -11.46
CA ILE A 216 2.87 7.62 -10.55
C ILE A 216 1.93 8.32 -9.58
N GLY A 217 0.63 8.07 -9.71
CA GLY A 217 -0.35 8.44 -8.71
C GLY A 217 -0.38 7.42 -7.58
N TYR A 218 -0.48 7.86 -6.33
CA TYR A 218 -0.53 7.01 -5.14
C TYR A 218 -1.65 7.43 -4.19
N TYR A 219 -2.56 6.50 -3.92
CA TYR A 219 -3.74 6.66 -3.08
C TYR A 219 -3.75 5.60 -1.98
N ALA A 220 -3.85 6.00 -0.71
CA ALA A 220 -3.91 5.07 0.40
C ALA A 220 -5.25 5.12 1.11
N ILE A 221 -5.78 3.94 1.43
CA ILE A 221 -7.07 3.73 2.10
C ILE A 221 -6.98 2.56 3.07
N THR A 222 -7.86 2.55 4.05
CA THR A 222 -8.02 1.45 5.00
C THR A 222 -9.46 0.96 5.02
N THR A 223 -9.66 -0.23 5.55
CA THR A 223 -10.99 -0.79 5.82
C THR A 223 -11.50 -0.46 7.22
N PHE A 224 -10.60 -0.12 8.14
CA PHE A 224 -10.96 0.24 9.51
C PHE A 224 -9.93 1.13 10.20
N VAL A 225 -10.37 1.78 11.27
CA VAL A 225 -9.54 2.44 12.29
C VAL A 225 -9.89 1.95 13.69
N ASN A 226 -8.90 1.91 14.60
CA ASN A 226 -9.11 1.44 15.97
C ASN A 226 -10.01 2.39 16.77
N ASP A 227 -9.86 3.70 16.57
CA ASP A 227 -10.65 4.75 17.24
C ASP A 227 -11.47 5.58 16.25
N ILE A 228 -12.69 5.10 15.97
CA ILE A 228 -13.66 5.78 15.11
C ILE A 228 -14.07 7.14 15.71
N LYS A 229 -14.13 7.26 17.04
CA LYS A 229 -14.53 8.53 17.69
C LYS A 229 -13.42 9.57 17.51
N ALA A 230 -12.16 9.18 17.59
CA ALA A 230 -11.04 10.09 17.31
C ALA A 230 -11.08 10.56 15.85
N LEU A 231 -11.35 9.67 14.89
CA LEU A 231 -11.57 10.04 13.49
C LEU A 231 -12.75 11.02 13.31
N GLU A 232 -13.90 10.74 13.91
CA GLU A 232 -15.10 11.59 13.81
C GLU A 232 -14.91 13.00 14.40
N ASN A 233 -14.04 13.12 15.42
CA ASN A 233 -13.72 14.40 16.06
C ASN A 233 -12.47 15.08 15.47
N SER A 234 -11.86 14.51 14.43
CA SER A 234 -10.65 15.04 13.82
C SER A 234 -10.95 16.25 12.93
N ASP A 235 -10.12 17.28 13.04
CA ASP A 235 -10.10 18.41 12.09
C ASP A 235 -9.30 18.06 10.82
N LEU A 236 -8.56 16.94 10.84
CA LEU A 236 -7.78 16.46 9.70
C LEU A 236 -8.67 15.71 8.71
N HIS A 237 -8.32 15.80 7.43
CA HIS A 237 -9.02 15.06 6.40
C HIS A 237 -8.42 13.67 6.23
N PHE A 238 -9.22 12.64 6.52
CA PHE A 238 -8.88 11.24 6.26
C PHE A 238 -9.52 10.75 4.97
N ASN A 239 -8.78 9.98 4.19
CA ASN A 239 -9.30 9.34 2.99
C ASN A 239 -10.46 8.41 3.36
N PRO A 240 -11.50 8.32 2.51
CA PRO A 240 -12.66 7.50 2.82
C PRO A 240 -12.26 6.04 3.00
N MET A 241 -12.71 5.44 4.10
CA MET A 241 -12.53 4.01 4.33
C MET A 241 -13.36 3.20 3.33
N VAL A 242 -12.84 2.07 2.89
CA VAL A 242 -13.61 1.13 2.06
C VAL A 242 -14.67 0.46 2.94
N LYS A 243 -15.90 0.95 2.82
CA LYS A 243 -17.05 0.46 3.59
C LYS A 243 -17.52 -0.90 3.05
N GLY A 244 -18.13 -1.70 3.92
CA GLY A 244 -18.60 -3.05 3.57
C GLY A 244 -17.55 -4.14 3.74
N ILE A 245 -16.34 -3.78 4.19
CA ILE A 245 -15.30 -4.70 4.65
C ILE A 245 -15.22 -4.47 6.16
N GLU A 246 -15.62 -5.46 6.95
CA GLU A 246 -15.83 -5.27 8.38
C GLU A 246 -14.63 -4.72 9.15
N ALA A 247 -14.91 -3.86 10.13
CA ALA A 247 -13.98 -3.49 11.20
C ALA A 247 -13.98 -4.47 12.39
N LEU A 248 -14.80 -5.54 12.36
CA LEU A 248 -15.01 -6.46 13.47
C LEU A 248 -15.15 -7.92 12.98
N PRO A 249 -14.81 -8.94 13.77
CA PRO A 249 -14.73 -10.32 13.31
C PRO A 249 -16.07 -11.08 13.10
N PHE A 250 -17.24 -10.42 12.92
CA PHE A 250 -18.54 -11.09 13.15
C PHE A 250 -19.73 -10.80 12.20
N SER A 251 -19.57 -10.22 11.02
CA SER A 251 -20.66 -10.04 10.04
C SER A 251 -20.33 -10.67 8.68
N GLU A 252 -21.15 -11.64 8.33
CA GLU A 252 -20.95 -12.43 7.12
C GLU A 252 -20.94 -11.55 5.86
N TRP A 253 -19.89 -11.75 5.06
CA TRP A 253 -19.74 -11.21 3.72
C TRP A 253 -20.91 -11.67 2.84
N LYS A 254 -21.67 -10.73 2.26
CA LYS A 254 -22.80 -11.07 1.39
C LYS A 254 -22.41 -11.16 -0.09
N SER A 255 -21.52 -10.28 -0.60
CA SER A 255 -20.95 -10.34 -1.96
C SER A 255 -19.91 -9.23 -2.18
N VAL A 256 -18.99 -9.38 -3.15
CA VAL A 256 -18.17 -8.26 -3.65
C VAL A 256 -19.04 -7.13 -4.22
N CYS A 257 -20.26 -7.46 -4.66
CA CYS A 257 -21.23 -6.52 -5.19
C CYS A 257 -21.86 -5.60 -4.13
N ASP A 258 -21.68 -5.93 -2.84
CA ASP A 258 -22.18 -5.11 -1.74
C ASP A 258 -21.14 -4.06 -1.27
N ILE A 259 -19.96 -4.03 -1.89
CA ILE A 259 -18.87 -3.13 -1.53
C ILE A 259 -18.96 -1.87 -2.38
N ASP A 260 -19.10 -0.73 -1.70
CA ASP A 260 -19.09 0.57 -2.36
C ASP A 260 -17.66 1.02 -2.63
N LEU A 261 -17.25 0.90 -3.89
CA LEU A 261 -15.94 1.37 -4.40
C LEU A 261 -16.06 2.71 -5.14
N SER A 262 -17.21 3.40 -5.08
CA SER A 262 -17.47 4.57 -5.91
C SER A 262 -16.51 5.74 -5.64
N ASP A 263 -16.08 5.94 -4.39
CA ASP A 263 -15.10 6.96 -4.05
C ASP A 263 -13.71 6.60 -4.59
N THR A 264 -13.32 5.32 -4.53
CA THR A 264 -12.08 4.83 -5.13
C THR A 264 -12.08 5.02 -6.64
N ASP A 265 -13.18 4.67 -7.33
CA ASP A 265 -13.34 4.87 -8.77
C ASP A 265 -13.20 6.36 -9.16
N LYS A 266 -13.81 7.28 -8.41
CA LYS A 266 -13.65 8.73 -8.62
C LYS A 266 -12.19 9.15 -8.50
N VAL A 267 -11.49 8.69 -7.46
CA VAL A 267 -10.08 9.00 -7.25
C VAL A 267 -9.21 8.46 -8.38
N LEU A 268 -9.42 7.22 -8.82
CA LEU A 268 -8.69 6.63 -9.94
C LEU A 268 -8.88 7.39 -11.25
N LYS A 269 -10.09 7.88 -11.52
CA LYS A 269 -10.39 8.75 -12.65
C LYS A 269 -9.68 10.09 -12.53
N GLN A 270 -9.63 10.66 -11.32
CA GLN A 270 -8.96 11.94 -11.08
C GLN A 270 -7.44 11.83 -11.25
N MET A 271 -6.82 10.75 -10.75
CA MET A 271 -5.39 10.46 -10.97
C MET A 271 -5.07 10.33 -12.46
N ALA A 272 -5.92 9.62 -13.22
CA ALA A 272 -5.76 9.51 -14.67
C ALA A 272 -5.92 10.86 -15.38
N HIS A 273 -6.90 11.68 -14.95
CA HIS A 273 -7.08 13.04 -15.46
C HIS A 273 -5.86 13.93 -15.19
N ASP A 274 -5.21 13.76 -14.03
CA ASP A 274 -3.96 14.45 -13.68
C ASP A 274 -2.72 13.90 -14.40
N GLY A 275 -2.91 12.92 -15.29
CA GLY A 275 -1.86 12.38 -16.14
C GLY A 275 -1.00 11.30 -15.47
N ALA A 276 -1.50 10.62 -14.44
CA ALA A 276 -0.82 9.45 -13.90
C ALA A 276 -0.76 8.32 -14.96
N ASP A 277 0.45 7.91 -15.31
CA ASP A 277 0.71 6.76 -16.18
C ASP A 277 0.47 5.45 -15.44
N ILE A 278 0.88 5.43 -14.17
CA ILE A 278 0.67 4.37 -13.19
C ILE A 278 -0.10 4.93 -12.02
N ARG A 279 -1.11 4.19 -11.55
CA ARG A 279 -1.85 4.48 -10.33
C ARG A 279 -1.58 3.36 -9.34
N ILE A 280 -1.48 3.69 -8.07
CA ILE A 280 -1.19 2.77 -7.00
C ILE A 280 -2.24 2.99 -5.92
N ILE A 281 -2.97 1.94 -5.55
CA ILE A 281 -3.79 1.94 -4.36
C ILE A 281 -3.09 1.12 -3.28
N SER A 282 -2.80 1.74 -2.15
CA SER A 282 -2.32 1.08 -0.95
C SER A 282 -3.50 0.81 -0.02
N ILE A 283 -3.89 -0.45 0.17
CA ILE A 283 -5.05 -0.82 1.00
C ILE A 283 -4.59 -1.53 2.27
N HIS A 284 -4.85 -0.92 3.42
CA HIS A 284 -4.70 -1.55 4.73
C HIS A 284 -5.96 -2.32 5.11
N TRP A 285 -5.87 -3.64 5.15
CA TRP A 285 -7.02 -4.51 5.35
C TRP A 285 -6.67 -5.93 5.79
N GLY A 286 -7.70 -6.71 6.10
CA GLY A 286 -7.57 -8.10 6.50
C GLY A 286 -7.47 -8.25 8.00
N MET A 287 -7.34 -9.51 8.44
CA MET A 287 -7.26 -9.84 9.85
C MET A 287 -5.82 -10.06 10.24
N GLU A 288 -5.46 -9.57 11.41
CA GLU A 288 -4.18 -9.87 12.02
C GLU A 288 -3.95 -11.39 12.07
N GLN A 289 -2.71 -11.79 11.82
CA GLN A 289 -2.24 -13.18 11.91
C GLN A 289 -2.67 -14.12 10.78
N GLU A 290 -3.41 -13.64 9.79
CA GLU A 290 -3.59 -14.39 8.55
C GLU A 290 -2.31 -14.36 7.70
N MET A 291 -2.03 -15.45 6.98
CA MET A 291 -0.85 -15.56 6.10
C MET A 291 -1.21 -15.43 4.62
N TYR A 292 -2.50 -15.52 4.31
CA TYR A 292 -3.05 -15.54 2.97
C TYR A 292 -4.29 -14.65 2.95
N PRO A 293 -4.51 -13.85 1.89
CA PRO A 293 -5.72 -13.07 1.77
C PRO A 293 -6.94 -13.99 1.67
N ARG A 294 -8.08 -13.51 2.15
CA ARG A 294 -9.38 -14.15 1.98
C ARG A 294 -9.83 -14.02 0.52
N ALA A 295 -10.67 -14.95 0.05
CA ALA A 295 -11.15 -14.96 -1.33
C ALA A 295 -11.78 -13.62 -1.75
N VAL A 296 -12.58 -13.03 -0.86
CA VAL A 296 -13.23 -11.74 -1.12
C VAL A 296 -12.25 -10.57 -1.22
N GLN A 297 -11.12 -10.58 -0.49
CA GLN A 297 -10.06 -9.59 -0.68
C GLN A 297 -9.46 -9.69 -2.08
N LEU A 298 -9.33 -10.92 -2.62
CA LEU A 298 -8.90 -11.12 -4.01
C LEU A 298 -9.95 -10.62 -5.00
N ASP A 299 -11.24 -10.82 -4.73
CA ASP A 299 -12.31 -10.32 -5.60
C ASP A 299 -12.33 -8.78 -5.66
N ILE A 300 -12.18 -8.11 -4.51
CA ILE A 300 -12.09 -6.64 -4.45
C ILE A 300 -10.84 -6.15 -5.18
N ALA A 301 -9.70 -6.79 -4.93
CA ALA A 301 -8.44 -6.48 -5.61
C ALA A 301 -8.59 -6.59 -7.13
N HIS A 302 -9.21 -7.66 -7.63
CA HIS A 302 -9.48 -7.83 -9.05
C HIS A 302 -10.42 -6.76 -9.59
N GLU A 303 -11.45 -6.38 -8.85
CA GLU A 303 -12.40 -5.36 -9.28
C GLU A 303 -11.75 -3.98 -9.41
N LEU A 304 -10.96 -3.58 -8.41
CA LEU A 304 -10.15 -2.36 -8.48
C LEU A 304 -9.18 -2.38 -9.67
N VAL A 305 -8.57 -3.53 -9.96
CA VAL A 305 -7.71 -3.71 -11.15
C VAL A 305 -8.45 -3.50 -12.47
N LYS A 306 -9.74 -3.87 -12.55
CA LYS A 306 -10.55 -3.64 -13.76
C LYS A 306 -10.92 -2.17 -13.95
N GLN A 307 -11.11 -1.42 -12.87
CA GLN A 307 -11.41 0.02 -12.92
C GLN A 307 -10.26 0.84 -13.51
N GLY A 308 -9.08 0.22 -13.59
CA GLY A 308 -7.93 0.70 -14.34
C GLY A 308 -6.97 1.45 -13.47
#